data_AF-A0A9Q5C526-F1
#
_entry.id   AF-A0A9Q5C526-F1
#
_cell.length_a   1.000
_cell.length_b   1.000
_cell.length_c   1.000
_cell.angle_alpha   90.00
_cell.angle_beta   90.00
_cell.angle_gamma   90.00
#
_symmetry.space_group_name_H-M   'P 1'
#
loop_
_entity.id
_entity.type
_entity.pdbx_description
1 polymer ?
#
loop_
_entity_poly.entity_id
_entity_poly.type
_entity_poly.pdbx_seq_one_letter_code
_entity_poly.pdbx_strand_id
1 'polypeptide(L)'
;MSNFSKYEIFEAAVKAAKDKTLTLKDVEIQLKKLGFSASDKEFSNTTKLAVVDRFKLEKAKKQSDKQVIASLEREVQNLRQQLDKQDKLAELLRQIDAKIDQLPEKIFDLIDQSSESKSHSNTSAESQSNDQLTLLNSLIDNSDQSNVADDNPDDGSEHDFNFYNNNDQ
;
A
#
# COMPACT_ATOMS: atom_id res chain seq x y z
N MET A 1 50.56 -25.03 19.98
CA MET A 1 49.30 -24.43 19.48
C MET A 1 48.24 -25.51 19.56
N SER A 2 47.04 -25.22 20.05
CA SER A 2 45.95 -26.20 20.08
C SER A 2 45.36 -26.35 18.68
N ASN A 3 45.38 -27.58 18.17
CA ASN A 3 44.76 -27.94 16.91
C ASN A 3 43.38 -28.54 17.16
N PHE A 4 42.45 -28.27 16.26
CA PHE A 4 41.06 -28.74 16.34
C PHE A 4 40.75 -29.66 15.17
N SER A 5 40.01 -30.72 15.45
CA SER A 5 39.41 -31.58 14.44
C SER A 5 38.16 -30.94 13.82
N LYS A 6 37.72 -31.47 12.67
CA LYS A 6 36.45 -31.06 12.03
C LYS A 6 35.25 -31.21 12.98
N TYR A 7 35.26 -32.24 13.83
CA TYR A 7 34.19 -32.51 14.79
C TYR A 7 34.12 -31.44 15.89
N GLU A 8 35.26 -30.99 16.41
CA GLU A 8 35.28 -29.92 17.42
C GLU A 8 34.87 -28.56 16.83
N ILE A 9 35.21 -28.31 15.56
CA ILE A 9 34.70 -27.15 14.83
C ILE A 9 33.19 -27.26 14.64
N PHE A 10 32.69 -28.44 14.28
CA PHE A 10 31.26 -28.71 14.13
C PHE A 10 30.48 -28.48 15.42
N GLU A 11 30.92 -29.05 16.54
CA GLU A 11 30.28 -28.84 17.84
C GLU A 11 30.27 -27.36 18.24
N ALA A 12 31.39 -26.66 18.02
CA ALA A 12 31.47 -25.23 18.27
C ALA A 12 30.51 -24.43 17.38
N ALA A 13 30.39 -24.79 16.09
CA ALA A 13 29.49 -24.15 15.14
C ALA A 13 28.02 -24.38 15.52
N VAL A 14 27.62 -25.60 15.83
CA VAL A 14 26.26 -25.94 16.29
C VAL A 14 25.91 -25.14 17.55
N LYS A 15 26.82 -25.10 18.53
CA LYS A 15 26.61 -24.38 19.79
C LYS A 15 26.51 -22.88 19.58
N ALA A 16 27.40 -22.30 18.78
CA ALA A 16 27.46 -20.86 18.55
C ALA A 16 26.32 -20.35 17.67
N ALA A 17 26.01 -21.07 16.60
CA ALA A 17 24.89 -20.75 15.73
C ALA A 17 23.54 -21.14 16.38
N LYS A 18 23.51 -21.96 17.44
CA LYS A 18 22.28 -22.56 17.98
C LYS A 18 21.42 -23.15 16.87
N ASP A 19 22.06 -23.88 15.96
CA ASP A 19 21.44 -24.49 14.78
C ASP A 19 21.72 -25.99 14.79
N LYS A 20 20.67 -26.77 15.08
CA LYS A 20 20.75 -28.24 15.16
C LYS A 20 20.66 -28.91 13.79
N THR A 21 20.37 -28.14 12.73
CA THR A 21 20.26 -28.66 11.36
C THR A 21 21.61 -28.66 10.63
N LEU A 22 22.60 -27.96 11.20
CA LEU A 22 23.96 -27.90 10.70
C LEU A 22 24.55 -29.33 10.68
N THR A 23 25.23 -29.66 9.60
CA THR A 23 25.85 -30.97 9.39
C THR A 23 27.37 -30.86 9.31
N LEU A 24 28.07 -31.99 9.51
CA LEU A 24 29.52 -32.02 9.33
C LEU A 24 29.93 -31.63 7.90
N LYS A 25 29.10 -31.97 6.90
CA LYS A 25 29.32 -31.60 5.50
C LYS A 25 29.33 -30.08 5.31
N ASP A 26 28.51 -29.34 6.05
CA ASP A 26 28.50 -27.88 5.99
C ASP A 26 29.82 -27.30 6.49
N VAL A 27 30.37 -27.87 7.56
CA VAL A 27 31.69 -27.49 8.09
C VAL A 27 32.78 -27.78 7.06
N GLU A 28 32.75 -28.92 6.39
CA GLU A 28 33.70 -29.25 5.32
C GLU A 28 33.61 -28.28 4.14
N ILE A 29 32.41 -27.83 3.77
CA ILE A 29 32.22 -26.82 2.74
C ILE A 29 32.86 -25.49 3.16
N GLN A 30 32.70 -25.06 4.42
CA GLN A 30 33.33 -23.83 4.91
C GLN A 30 34.86 -23.95 4.96
N LEU A 31 35.39 -25.09 5.41
CA LEU A 31 36.82 -25.36 5.39
C LEU A 31 37.39 -25.35 3.97
N LYS A 32 36.68 -25.95 3.00
CA LYS A 32 37.05 -25.90 1.58
C LYS A 32 37.07 -24.46 1.03
N LYS A 33 36.12 -23.62 1.41
CA LYS A 33 36.09 -22.18 1.05
C LYS A 33 37.27 -21.39 1.63
N LEU A 34 37.85 -21.87 2.74
CA LEU A 34 39.06 -21.31 3.35
C LEU A 34 40.35 -21.89 2.76
N GLY A 35 40.26 -22.76 1.75
CA GLY A 35 41.41 -23.34 1.06
C GLY A 35 41.89 -24.68 1.62
N PHE A 36 41.20 -25.26 2.60
CA PHE A 36 41.58 -26.55 3.16
C PHE A 36 41.10 -27.72 2.29
N SER A 37 41.90 -28.78 2.28
CA SER A 37 41.62 -30.04 1.59
C SER A 37 40.76 -30.97 2.44
N ALA A 38 40.12 -31.96 1.81
CA ALA A 38 39.35 -32.97 2.54
C ALA A 38 40.24 -33.85 3.44
N SER A 39 41.52 -34.03 3.06
CA SER A 39 42.52 -34.80 3.80
C SER A 39 43.05 -34.11 5.04
N ASP A 40 42.81 -32.79 5.20
CA ASP A 40 43.27 -32.05 6.37
C ASP A 40 42.51 -32.52 7.62
N LYS A 41 43.26 -32.89 8.66
CA LYS A 41 42.72 -33.47 9.90
C LYS A 41 42.69 -32.48 11.06
N GLU A 42 43.56 -31.48 11.02
CA GLU A 42 43.82 -30.56 12.12
C GLU A 42 43.79 -29.12 11.62
N PHE A 43 43.12 -28.26 12.38
CA PHE A 43 42.89 -26.87 12.03
C PHE A 43 43.28 -25.96 13.19
N SER A 44 43.80 -24.79 12.86
CA SER A 44 44.15 -23.78 13.86
C SER A 44 42.93 -23.21 14.57
N ASN A 45 43.14 -22.56 15.72
CA ASN A 45 42.08 -21.82 16.41
C ASN A 45 41.47 -20.72 15.52
N THR A 46 42.29 -20.04 14.72
CA THR A 46 41.81 -18.99 13.79
C THR A 46 40.87 -19.58 12.75
N THR A 47 41.19 -20.76 12.21
CA THR A 47 40.32 -21.48 11.28
C THR A 47 38.98 -21.83 11.93
N LYS A 48 39.02 -22.37 13.16
CA LYS A 48 37.81 -22.69 13.93
C LYS A 48 36.92 -21.46 14.11
N LEU A 49 37.49 -20.33 14.53
CA LEU A 49 36.75 -19.08 14.71
C LEU A 49 36.12 -18.59 13.40
N ALA A 50 36.89 -18.59 12.30
CA ALA A 50 36.40 -18.15 11.00
C ALA A 50 35.19 -18.99 10.51
N VAL A 51 35.25 -20.32 10.69
CA VAL A 51 34.13 -21.20 10.34
C VAL A 51 32.90 -20.93 11.23
N VAL A 52 33.11 -20.78 12.54
CA VAL A 52 32.04 -20.48 13.49
C VAL A 52 31.36 -19.15 13.16
N ASP A 53 32.14 -18.10 12.86
CA ASP A 53 31.61 -16.77 12.56
C ASP A 53 30.86 -16.73 11.22
N ARG A 54 31.31 -17.50 10.21
CA ARG A 54 30.56 -17.74 8.97
C ARG A 54 29.15 -18.29 9.26
N PHE A 55 29.01 -19.27 10.14
CA PHE A 55 27.71 -19.85 10.47
C PHE A 55 26.82 -18.90 11.27
N LYS A 56 27.37 -18.12 12.20
CA LYS A 56 26.62 -17.06 12.89
C LYS A 56 26.07 -16.03 11.90
N LEU A 57 26.91 -15.59 10.97
CA LEU A 57 26.54 -14.63 9.94
C LEU A 57 25.44 -15.17 9.02
N GLU A 58 25.57 -16.42 8.57
CA GLU A 58 24.55 -17.06 7.72
C GLU A 58 23.19 -17.16 8.43
N LYS A 59 23.20 -17.49 9.73
CA LYS A 59 21.97 -17.49 10.53
C LYS A 59 21.37 -16.09 10.66
N ALA A 60 22.19 -15.09 10.98
CA ALA A 60 21.71 -13.70 11.08
C ALA A 60 21.08 -13.23 9.77
N LYS A 61 21.71 -13.57 8.63
CA LYS A 61 21.15 -13.29 7.30
C LYS A 61 19.80 -13.98 7.09
N LYS A 62 19.69 -15.28 7.36
CA LYS A 62 18.41 -16.02 7.25
C LYS A 62 17.31 -15.41 8.12
N GLN A 63 17.65 -14.94 9.33
CA GLN A 63 16.69 -14.28 10.22
C GLN A 63 16.26 -12.91 9.66
N SER A 64 17.19 -12.12 9.13
CA SER A 64 16.91 -10.85 8.45
C SER A 64 16.01 -11.06 7.24
N ASP A 65 16.36 -12.00 6.35
CA ASP A 65 15.58 -12.33 5.15
C ASP A 65 14.15 -12.74 5.53
N LYS A 66 13.99 -13.54 6.60
CA LYS A 66 12.66 -13.91 7.11
C LYS A 66 11.84 -12.70 7.56
N GLN A 67 12.45 -11.72 8.22
CA GLN A 67 11.76 -10.49 8.63
C GLN A 67 11.35 -9.64 7.42
N VAL A 68 12.22 -9.52 6.42
CA VAL A 68 11.92 -8.81 5.17
C VAL A 68 10.74 -9.47 4.44
N ILE A 69 10.77 -10.79 4.29
CA ILE A 69 9.67 -11.55 3.66
C ILE A 69 8.35 -11.31 4.41
N ALA A 70 8.34 -11.41 5.73
CA ALA A 70 7.14 -11.18 6.53
C ALA A 70 6.59 -9.74 6.40
N SER A 71 7.48 -8.74 6.28
CA SER A 71 7.10 -7.35 6.03
C SER A 71 6.48 -7.18 4.63
N LEU A 72 7.09 -7.76 3.61
CA LEU A 72 6.57 -7.75 2.23
C LEU A 72 5.20 -8.45 2.13
N GLU A 73 5.03 -9.59 2.79
CA GLU A 73 3.74 -10.28 2.85
C GLU A 73 2.63 -9.40 3.46
N ARG A 74 2.96 -8.66 4.51
CA ARG A 74 2.04 -7.70 5.14
C ARG A 74 1.68 -6.55 4.20
N GLU A 75 2.67 -6.02 3.49
CA GLU A 75 2.46 -4.95 2.51
C GLU A 75 1.57 -5.42 1.34
N VAL A 76 1.83 -6.60 0.80
CA VAL A 76 0.99 -7.20 -0.25
C VAL A 76 -0.45 -7.40 0.23
N GLN A 77 -0.66 -7.86 1.46
CA GLN A 77 -2.00 -7.98 2.03
C GLN A 77 -2.69 -6.61 2.17
N ASN A 78 -1.95 -5.58 2.60
CA ASN A 78 -2.47 -4.23 2.70
C ASN A 78 -2.88 -3.67 1.33
N LEU A 79 -2.02 -3.81 0.32
CA LEU A 79 -2.32 -3.39 -1.06
C LEU A 79 -3.57 -4.07 -1.62
N ARG A 80 -3.75 -5.37 -1.35
CA ARG A 80 -4.97 -6.10 -1.74
C ARG A 80 -6.23 -5.54 -1.08
N GLN A 81 -6.15 -5.16 0.19
CA GLN A 81 -7.28 -4.53 0.89
C GLN A 81 -7.59 -3.13 0.34
N GLN A 82 -6.56 -2.36 -0.04
CA GLN A 82 -6.77 -1.07 -0.68
C GLN A 82 -7.44 -1.21 -2.04
N LEU A 83 -7.03 -2.20 -2.84
CA LEU A 83 -7.65 -2.48 -4.14
C LEU A 83 -9.13 -2.86 -4.01
N ASP A 84 -9.49 -3.77 -3.08
CA ASP A 84 -10.89 -4.14 -2.83
C ASP A 84 -11.76 -2.93 -2.41
N LYS A 85 -11.18 -1.97 -1.67
CA LYS A 85 -11.87 -0.70 -1.35
C LYS A 85 -12.07 0.17 -2.60
N GLN A 86 -11.08 0.24 -3.48
CA GLN A 86 -11.19 0.98 -4.74
C GLN A 86 -12.23 0.37 -5.68
N ASP A 87 -12.29 -0.96 -5.79
CA ASP A 87 -13.29 -1.65 -6.61
C ASP A 87 -14.71 -1.36 -6.12
N LYS A 88 -14.93 -1.35 -4.80
CA LYS A 88 -16.21 -0.96 -4.19
C LYS A 88 -16.58 0.50 -4.48
N LEU A 89 -15.60 1.40 -4.46
CA LEU A 89 -15.82 2.81 -4.78
C LEU A 89 -16.19 2.98 -6.26
N ALA A 90 -15.49 2.29 -7.17
CA ALA A 90 -15.78 2.30 -8.59
C ALA A 90 -17.20 1.79 -8.89
N GLU A 91 -17.62 0.72 -8.21
CA GLU A 91 -18.98 0.19 -8.34
C GLU A 91 -20.04 1.19 -7.83
N LEU A 92 -19.76 1.90 -6.72
CA LEU A 92 -20.66 2.94 -6.23
C LEU A 92 -20.80 4.10 -7.23
N LEU A 93 -19.68 4.55 -7.82
CA LEU A 93 -19.69 5.59 -8.85
C LEU A 93 -20.52 5.16 -10.06
N ARG A 94 -20.34 3.92 -10.53
CA ARG A 94 -21.13 3.34 -11.63
C ARG A 94 -22.64 3.34 -11.34
N GLN A 95 -23.03 3.08 -10.09
CA GLN A 95 -24.44 3.13 -9.68
C GLN A 95 -24.99 4.56 -9.64
N ILE A 96 -24.16 5.53 -9.26
CA ILE A 96 -24.54 6.95 -9.29
C ILE A 96 -24.73 7.40 -10.73
N ASP A 97 -23.78 7.11 -11.62
CA ASP A 97 -23.88 7.45 -13.04
C ASP A 97 -25.15 6.87 -13.67
N ALA A 98 -25.44 5.59 -13.42
CA ALA A 98 -26.66 4.96 -13.90
C ALA A 98 -27.94 5.62 -13.36
N LYS A 99 -27.93 6.17 -12.13
CA LYS A 99 -29.07 6.92 -11.59
C LYS A 99 -29.18 8.31 -12.20
N ILE A 100 -28.05 8.95 -12.53
CA ILE A 100 -28.00 10.23 -13.23
C ILE A 100 -28.61 10.08 -14.62
N ASP A 101 -28.24 9.02 -15.34
CA ASP A 101 -28.80 8.72 -16.67
C ASP A 101 -30.32 8.50 -16.65
N GLN A 102 -30.88 8.03 -15.52
CA GLN A 102 -32.32 7.82 -15.33
C GLN A 102 -33.09 9.07 -14.86
N LEU A 103 -32.41 10.14 -14.43
CA LEU A 103 -33.06 11.36 -13.95
C LEU A 103 -33.91 12.05 -15.04
N PRO A 104 -33.43 12.24 -16.29
CA PRO A 104 -34.20 12.90 -17.32
C PRO A 104 -35.54 12.23 -17.58
N GLU A 105 -35.57 10.90 -17.72
CA GLU A 105 -36.80 10.13 -17.96
C GLU A 105 -37.79 10.29 -16.79
N LYS A 106 -37.32 10.21 -15.55
CA LYS A 106 -38.16 10.46 -14.37
C LYS A 106 -38.70 11.89 -14.30
N ILE A 107 -37.92 12.87 -14.72
CA ILE A 107 -38.36 14.27 -14.78
C ILE A 107 -39.47 14.40 -15.83
N PHE A 108 -39.29 13.80 -17.01
CA PHE A 108 -40.33 13.78 -18.05
C PHE A 108 -41.63 13.13 -17.54
N ASP A 109 -41.54 11.94 -16.94
CA ASP A 109 -42.70 11.24 -16.37
C ASP A 109 -43.44 12.10 -15.33
N LEU A 110 -42.70 12.83 -14.48
CA LEU A 110 -43.29 13.68 -13.44
C LEU A 110 -44.01 14.90 -14.03
N ILE A 111 -43.41 15.51 -15.06
CA ILE A 111 -44.03 16.64 -15.79
C ILE A 111 -45.31 16.17 -16.47
N ASP A 112 -45.30 15.01 -17.11
CA ASP A 112 -46.45 14.47 -17.83
C ASP A 112 -47.61 14.11 -16.86
N GLN A 113 -47.30 13.45 -15.73
CA GLN A 113 -48.29 13.18 -14.68
C GLN A 113 -48.88 14.46 -14.06
N SER A 114 -48.08 15.51 -13.90
CA SER A 114 -48.58 16.80 -13.41
C SER A 114 -49.55 17.48 -14.39
N SER A 115 -49.38 17.19 -15.69
CA SER A 115 -50.22 17.68 -16.78
C SER A 115 -51.58 16.97 -16.81
N GLU A 116 -51.59 15.64 -16.64
CA GLU A 116 -52.83 14.86 -16.51
C GLU A 116 -53.61 15.17 -15.22
N SER A 117 -52.90 15.41 -14.11
CA SER A 117 -53.51 15.82 -12.83
C SER A 117 -54.22 17.17 -12.92
N LYS A 118 -53.71 18.09 -13.76
CA LYS A 118 -54.34 19.39 -14.05
C LYS A 118 -55.58 19.25 -14.93
N SER A 119 -55.62 18.22 -15.79
CA SER A 119 -56.74 17.95 -16.70
C SER A 119 -57.99 17.41 -15.97
N HIS A 120 -57.83 16.81 -14.79
CA HIS A 120 -58.96 16.34 -13.96
C HIS A 120 -59.44 17.34 -12.90
N SER A 121 -58.77 18.47 -12.73
CA SER A 121 -59.18 19.55 -11.80
C SER A 121 -59.80 20.74 -12.55
N ASN A 122 -60.83 20.48 -13.35
CA ASN A 122 -61.71 21.53 -13.88
C ASN A 122 -63.11 21.38 -13.30
N THR A 123 -63.28 21.86 -12.07
CA THR A 123 -64.44 22.67 -11.74
C THR A 123 -63.99 23.90 -10.96
N SER A 124 -63.98 25.03 -11.68
CA SER A 124 -64.14 26.41 -11.20
C SER A 124 -62.89 27.24 -10.86
N ALA A 125 -62.87 28.42 -11.51
CA ALA A 125 -62.15 29.68 -11.23
C ALA A 125 -60.74 29.89 -11.84
N GLU A 126 -60.77 30.58 -12.99
CA GLU A 126 -59.94 31.71 -13.43
C GLU A 126 -58.48 31.91 -12.95
N SER A 127 -57.62 32.09 -13.95
CA SER A 127 -56.47 33.01 -14.01
C SER A 127 -55.10 32.57 -13.46
N GLN A 128 -54.05 33.05 -14.14
CA GLN A 128 -52.59 32.93 -13.90
C GLN A 128 -51.86 31.71 -14.50
N SER A 129 -51.50 31.81 -15.78
CA SER A 129 -50.74 30.78 -16.53
C SER A 129 -49.58 31.34 -17.37
N ASN A 130 -49.04 32.53 -17.04
CA ASN A 130 -47.92 33.10 -17.80
C ASN A 130 -46.65 33.39 -16.98
N ASP A 131 -46.64 33.12 -15.66
CA ASP A 131 -45.50 33.50 -14.79
C ASP A 131 -44.49 32.36 -14.53
N GLN A 132 -44.82 31.10 -14.85
CA GLN A 132 -43.94 29.95 -14.56
C GLN A 132 -42.96 29.59 -15.68
N LEU A 133 -43.28 29.89 -16.95
CA LEU A 133 -42.38 29.65 -18.09
C LEU A 133 -41.24 30.69 -18.15
N THR A 134 -41.50 31.91 -17.68
CA THR A 134 -40.51 32.99 -17.59
C THR A 134 -39.47 32.72 -16.50
N LEU A 135 -39.85 32.07 -15.38
CA LEU A 135 -38.91 31.73 -14.31
C LEU A 135 -37.90 30.64 -14.73
N LEU A 136 -38.33 29.66 -15.54
CA LEU A 136 -37.46 28.60 -16.04
C LEU A 136 -36.46 29.10 -17.09
N ASN A 137 -36.87 30.01 -17.98
CA ASN A 137 -35.96 30.63 -18.95
C ASN A 137 -34.95 31.59 -18.29
N SER A 138 -35.30 32.23 -17.16
CA SER A 138 -34.37 33.10 -16.42
C SER A 138 -33.26 32.36 -15.67
N LEU A 139 -33.39 31.04 -15.44
CA LEU A 139 -32.37 30.24 -14.76
C LEU A 139 -31.29 29.70 -15.73
N ILE A 140 -31.56 29.71 -17.03
CA ILE A 140 -30.67 29.15 -18.05
C ILE A 140 -29.71 30.21 -18.62
N ASP A 141 -30.00 31.50 -18.41
CA ASP A 141 -29.27 32.62 -19.05
C ASP A 141 -28.26 33.33 -18.14
N ASN A 142 -27.55 32.58 -17.28
CA ASN A 142 -26.39 33.10 -16.53
C ASN A 142 -25.14 32.24 -16.79
N SER A 143 -24.78 32.14 -18.06
CA SER A 143 -23.42 31.84 -18.47
C SER A 143 -22.88 33.03 -19.26
N ASP A 144 -21.73 33.51 -18.81
CA ASP A 144 -20.83 34.49 -19.43
C ASP A 144 -21.06 35.99 -19.15
N GLN A 145 -20.38 36.48 -18.10
CA GLN A 145 -19.52 37.67 -18.24
C GLN A 145 -18.33 37.66 -17.25
N SER A 146 -17.14 37.62 -17.85
CA SER A 146 -15.78 37.83 -17.31
C SER A 146 -15.65 39.07 -16.39
N ASN A 147 -14.68 39.28 -15.50
CA ASN A 147 -13.22 39.13 -15.60
C ASN A 147 -12.58 39.57 -14.25
N VAL A 148 -11.46 38.93 -13.89
CA VAL A 148 -10.23 39.44 -13.23
C VAL A 148 -10.34 40.45 -12.05
N ALA A 149 -9.88 40.01 -10.88
CA ALA A 149 -8.96 40.79 -10.04
C ALA A 149 -8.02 39.84 -9.27
N ASP A 150 -6.75 40.01 -9.56
CA ASP A 150 -5.55 39.49 -8.90
C ASP A 150 -5.54 39.92 -7.43
N ASP A 151 -5.26 39.00 -6.50
CA ASP A 151 -4.75 39.33 -5.16
C ASP A 151 -4.11 38.08 -4.55
N ASN A 152 -2.86 37.87 -4.93
CA ASN A 152 -1.90 37.11 -4.15
C ASN A 152 -1.45 37.96 -2.95
N PRO A 153 -1.52 37.42 -1.73
CA PRO A 153 -0.36 37.53 -0.88
C PRO A 153 0.05 36.15 -0.35
N ASP A 154 1.27 35.78 -0.75
CA ASP A 154 2.31 35.12 0.03
C ASP A 154 2.00 34.98 1.54
N ASP A 155 1.84 33.74 2.01
CA ASP A 155 2.15 33.39 3.40
C ASP A 155 2.74 31.98 3.44
N GLY A 156 4.01 31.94 3.82
CA GLY A 156 4.86 30.77 3.74
C GLY A 156 4.46 29.68 4.74
N SER A 157 4.64 28.45 4.29
CA SER A 157 5.16 27.40 5.15
C SER A 157 5.81 26.34 4.28
N GLU A 158 7.11 26.55 4.04
CA GLU A 158 8.02 25.49 3.68
C GLU A 158 7.89 24.40 4.75
N HIS A 159 7.25 23.28 4.41
CA HIS A 159 7.34 22.09 5.24
C HIS A 159 8.73 21.50 5.07
N ASP A 160 9.65 22.00 5.90
CA ASP A 160 10.94 21.42 6.18
C ASP A 160 10.79 19.93 6.49
N PHE A 161 11.37 19.09 5.64
CA PHE A 161 11.65 17.70 5.94
C PHE A 161 12.75 17.64 7.02
N ASN A 162 12.34 17.86 8.27
CA ASN A 162 13.18 17.57 9.42
C ASN A 162 13.36 16.05 9.56
N PHE A 163 14.43 15.54 8.97
CA PHE A 163 15.04 14.27 9.35
C PHE A 163 15.44 14.38 10.82
N TYR A 164 14.63 13.80 11.70
CA TYR A 164 15.01 13.60 13.09
C TYR A 164 16.26 12.72 13.16
N ASN A 165 17.36 13.39 13.44
CA ASN A 165 18.54 12.82 14.04
C ASN A 165 18.16 12.38 15.46
N ASN A 166 17.91 11.09 15.66
CA ASN A 166 17.97 10.49 16.99
C ASN A 166 19.36 9.87 17.14
N ASN A 167 20.27 10.69 17.65
CA ASN A 167 21.30 10.20 18.56
C ASN A 167 20.59 9.53 19.74
N ASP A 168 20.86 8.25 19.96
CA ASP A 168 20.75 7.64 21.27
C ASP A 168 21.87 6.61 21.47
N GLN A 169 22.70 6.94 22.47
CA GLN A 169 23.44 6.08 23.40
C GLN A 169 24.68 5.31 22.93
#